data_AF-Q05BX3-F1
#
_entry.id   AF-Q05BX3-F1
#
_cell.length_a   1.000
_cell.length_b   1.000
_cell.length_c   1.000
_cell.angle_alpha   90.00
_cell.angle_beta   90.00
_cell.angle_gamma   90.00
#
_symmetry.space_group_name_H-M   'P 1'
#
loop_
_entity.id
_entity.type
_entity.pdbx_description
1 polymer ?
#
loop_
_entity_poly.entity_id
_entity_poly.type
_entity_poly.pdbx_seq_one_letter_code
_entity_poly.pdbx_strand_id
1 'polypeptide(L)'
;FFSAVRKDGGCYLWQIYPIKERKDRIRLVLIICNKEFDHLPPRNGADFAIMEMKKLLEDLGYSVDVEENLTARNMKSLLWAFAA
;
A
#
# COMPACT_ATOMS: atom_id res chain seq x y z
N PHE A 1 -11.52 -6.79 20.05
CA PHE A 1 -10.60 -7.72 19.35
C PHE A 1 -9.68 -6.89 18.47
N PHE A 2 -8.57 -6.28 18.90
CA PHE A 2 -7.47 -6.73 19.77
C PHE A 2 -7.32 -5.83 21.00
N SER A 3 -7.15 -6.45 22.17
CA SER A 3 -6.72 -5.75 23.38
C SER A 3 -5.19 -5.69 23.40
N ALA A 4 -4.63 -4.55 23.80
CA ALA A 4 -3.21 -4.40 24.10
C ALA A 4 -2.78 -5.47 25.13
N VAL A 5 -1.70 -6.19 24.83
CA VAL A 5 -1.05 -7.09 25.79
C VAL A 5 -0.17 -6.22 26.69
N ARG A 6 -0.59 -6.01 27.95
CA ARG A 6 0.29 -5.44 28.98
C ARG A 6 1.40 -6.45 29.30
N LYS A 7 2.63 -5.95 29.42
CA LYS A 7 3.80 -6.72 29.82
C LYS A 7 3.76 -6.99 31.33
N ASP A 8 3.80 -8.26 31.71
CA ASP A 8 4.29 -8.71 33.01
C ASP A 8 5.25 -9.88 32.81
N GLY A 9 6.47 -9.71 33.31
CA GLY A 9 7.32 -10.78 33.86
C GLY A 9 7.59 -12.01 33.00
N GLY A 10 8.49 -11.86 32.02
CA GLY A 10 9.17 -12.99 31.35
C GLY A 10 8.45 -13.41 30.07
N CYS A 11 9.10 -13.25 28.91
CA CYS A 11 8.42 -13.61 27.68
C CYS A 11 9.34 -13.85 26.49
N TYR A 12 9.27 -15.06 25.95
CA TYR A 12 9.38 -15.27 24.52
C TYR A 12 8.14 -14.60 23.87
N LEU A 13 8.26 -13.32 23.51
CA LEU A 13 7.19 -12.52 22.88
C LEU A 13 7.27 -12.68 21.36
N TRP A 14 6.25 -13.29 20.78
CA TRP A 14 5.82 -13.19 19.39
C TRP A 14 6.33 -11.90 18.70
N GLN A 15 7.16 -12.04 17.67
CA GLN A 15 7.72 -10.93 16.88
C GLN A 15 6.62 -10.24 16.06
N ILE A 16 5.75 -9.50 16.73
CA ILE A 16 4.67 -8.72 16.13
C ILE A 16 5.16 -7.29 15.98
N TYR A 17 5.06 -6.75 14.76
CA TYR A 17 5.37 -5.35 14.51
C TYR A 17 4.41 -4.44 15.27
N PRO A 18 4.89 -3.47 16.07
CA PRO A 18 4.04 -2.55 16.78
C PRO A 18 3.25 -1.70 15.79
N ILE A 19 1.93 -1.59 16.00
CA ILE A 19 1.03 -0.79 15.16
C ILE A 19 0.66 0.48 15.93
N LYS A 20 0.81 1.66 15.29
CA LYS A 20 0.37 2.94 15.86
C LYS A 20 -1.16 2.98 16.05
N GLU A 21 -1.59 3.74 17.06
CA GLU A 21 -3.00 4.02 17.36
C GLU A 21 -3.74 4.62 16.17
N ARG A 22 -5.03 4.30 16.04
CA ARG A 22 -5.80 4.66 14.83
C ARG A 22 -5.97 6.18 14.66
N LYS A 23 -6.04 6.93 15.75
CA LYS A 23 -6.26 8.39 15.73
C LYS A 23 -5.07 9.17 15.17
N ASP A 24 -3.85 8.66 15.37
CA ASP A 24 -2.62 9.40 15.09
C ASP A 24 -1.80 8.79 13.94
N ARG A 25 -2.31 7.72 13.30
CA ARG A 25 -1.59 7.04 12.22
C ARG A 25 -2.04 7.54 10.86
N ILE A 26 -1.06 7.94 10.06
CA ILE A 26 -1.20 8.12 8.61
C ILE A 26 -0.56 6.89 7.98
N ARG A 27 -1.33 6.17 7.18
CA ARG A 27 -0.89 4.98 6.45
C ARG A 27 -1.05 5.29 4.97
N LEU A 28 0.04 5.24 4.21
CA LEU A 28 0.05 5.54 2.80
C LEU A 28 0.34 4.26 2.00
N VAL A 29 -0.30 4.12 0.84
CA VAL A 29 0.09 3.16 -0.20
C VAL A 29 0.08 3.84 -1.54
N LEU A 30 1.07 3.50 -2.37
CA LEU A 30 1.12 3.84 -3.78
C LEU A 30 0.90 2.58 -4.63
N ILE A 31 -0.10 2.61 -5.50
CA ILE A 31 -0.32 1.62 -6.56
C ILE A 31 0.18 2.21 -7.87
N ILE A 32 1.10 1.51 -8.54
CA ILE A 32 1.52 1.85 -9.91
C ILE A 32 1.06 0.73 -10.83
N CYS A 33 0.23 1.04 -11.84
CA CYS A 33 -0.27 0.04 -12.77
C CYS A 33 -0.18 0.50 -14.23
N ASN A 34 0.70 -0.15 -15.00
CA ASN A 34 0.74 0.03 -16.45
C ASN A 34 -0.22 -0.97 -17.11
N LYS A 35 -1.24 -0.44 -17.78
CA LYS A 35 -2.26 -1.18 -18.54
C LYS A 35 -2.05 -1.09 -20.05
N GLU A 36 -1.49 0.02 -20.53
CA GLU A 36 -1.17 0.27 -21.93
C GLU A 36 0.34 0.38 -22.12
N PHE A 37 0.81 -0.07 -23.29
CA PHE A 37 2.22 -0.09 -23.66
C PHE A 37 2.37 0.21 -25.14
N ASP A 38 3.38 0.97 -25.53
CA ASP A 38 3.58 1.39 -26.93
C ASP A 38 3.86 0.22 -27.88
N HIS A 39 4.49 -0.85 -27.37
CA HIS A 39 4.96 -1.97 -28.18
C HIS A 39 4.55 -3.33 -27.62
N LEU A 40 3.70 -3.36 -26.59
CA LEU A 40 3.18 -4.59 -26.00
C LEU A 40 1.65 -4.55 -25.98
N PRO A 41 0.97 -5.71 -26.02
CA PRO A 41 -0.47 -5.75 -25.88
C PRO A 41 -0.93 -5.12 -24.54
N PRO A 42 -2.13 -4.52 -24.50
CA PRO A 42 -2.69 -3.99 -23.26
C PRO A 42 -2.98 -5.12 -22.25
N ARG A 43 -2.84 -4.82 -20.96
CA ARG A 43 -3.21 -5.72 -19.85
C ARG A 43 -4.70 -5.61 -19.56
N ASN A 44 -5.50 -6.30 -20.37
CA ASN A 44 -6.94 -6.43 -20.14
C ASN A 44 -7.21 -6.98 -18.74
N GLY A 45 -8.12 -6.34 -18.00
CA GLY A 45 -8.45 -6.69 -16.62
C GLY A 45 -7.62 -6.00 -15.54
N ALA A 46 -6.64 -5.17 -15.92
CA ALA A 46 -5.86 -4.38 -14.96
C ALA A 46 -6.74 -3.40 -14.15
N ASP A 47 -7.82 -2.86 -14.73
CA ASP A 47 -8.73 -1.95 -14.02
C ASP A 47 -9.43 -2.65 -12.84
N PHE A 48 -9.81 -3.93 -12.99
CA PHE A 48 -10.36 -4.72 -11.89
C PHE A 48 -9.34 -4.94 -10.78
N ALA A 49 -8.09 -5.25 -11.13
CA ALA A 49 -7.01 -5.41 -10.16
C ALA A 49 -6.74 -4.11 -9.38
N ILE A 50 -6.74 -2.95 -10.05
CA ILE A 50 -6.60 -1.65 -9.41
C ILE A 50 -7.77 -1.40 -8.45
N MET A 51 -9.01 -1.61 -8.92
CA MET A 51 -10.21 -1.38 -8.12
C MET A 51 -10.26 -2.25 -6.86
N GLU A 52 -10.00 -3.55 -6.99
CA GLU A 52 -10.04 -4.49 -5.87
C GLU A 52 -8.92 -4.20 -4.85
N MET A 53 -7.70 -3.93 -5.31
CA MET A 53 -6.59 -3.59 -4.41
C MET A 53 -6.83 -2.27 -3.70
N LYS A 54 -7.31 -1.25 -4.42
CA LYS A 54 -7.62 0.05 -3.83
C LYS A 54 -8.65 -0.09 -2.72
N LYS A 55 -9.78 -0.75 -3.01
CA LYS A 55 -10.84 -0.99 -2.03
C LYS A 55 -10.33 -1.74 -0.80
N LEU A 56 -9.58 -2.82 -1.01
CA LEU A 56 -9.01 -3.62 0.09
C LEU A 56 -8.10 -2.77 1.00
N LEU A 57 -7.25 -1.94 0.42
CA LEU A 57 -6.29 -1.13 1.18
C LEU A 57 -6.96 0.03 1.92
N GLU A 58 -7.97 0.66 1.30
CA GLU A 58 -8.80 1.66 1.96
C GLU A 58 -9.56 1.06 3.16
N ASP A 59 -10.12 -0.15 3.01
CA ASP A 59 -10.78 -0.89 4.10
C ASP A 59 -9.80 -1.22 5.26
N LEU A 60 -8.51 -1.41 4.96
CA LEU A 60 -7.43 -1.58 5.96
C LEU A 60 -6.95 -0.25 6.57
N GLY A 61 -7.51 0.88 6.13
CA GLY A 61 -7.25 2.22 6.63
C GLY A 61 -5.98 2.86 6.08
N TYR A 62 -5.62 2.54 4.83
CA TYR A 62 -4.59 3.26 4.08
C TYR A 62 -5.22 4.36 3.20
N SER A 63 -4.51 5.47 3.04
CA SER A 63 -4.72 6.40 1.93
C SER A 63 -4.00 5.83 0.71
N VAL A 64 -4.72 5.66 -0.40
CA VAL A 64 -4.22 4.98 -1.59
C VAL A 64 -4.11 5.94 -2.76
N ASP A 65 -2.88 6.16 -3.21
CA ASP A 65 -2.59 6.88 -4.44
C ASP A 65 -2.44 5.86 -5.59
N VAL A 66 -3.02 6.16 -6.75
CA VAL A 66 -3.00 5.28 -7.93
C VAL A 66 -2.43 6.05 -9.11
N GLU A 67 -1.40 5.50 -9.73
CA GLU A 67 -0.73 6.08 -10.89
C GLU A 67 -0.67 5.05 -12.01
N GLU A 68 -1.06 5.45 -13.22
CA GLU A 68 -1.23 4.54 -14.35
C GLU A 68 -0.32 4.90 -15.54
N ASN A 69 0.09 3.88 -16.30
CA ASN A 69 0.80 4.02 -17.58
C ASN A 69 2.05 4.92 -17.52
N LEU A 70 2.89 4.73 -16.50
CA LEU A 70 4.11 5.48 -16.32
C LEU A 70 5.31 4.84 -17.01
N THR A 71 6.16 5.68 -17.61
CA THR A 71 7.51 5.27 -18.02
C THR A 71 8.36 4.92 -16.80
N ALA A 72 9.44 4.14 -16.99
CA ALA A 72 10.37 3.81 -15.92
C ALA A 72 10.97 5.06 -15.24
N ARG A 73 11.24 6.12 -16.01
CA ARG A 73 11.72 7.40 -15.47
C ARG A 73 10.68 8.03 -14.55
N ASN A 74 9.40 8.03 -14.95
CA ASN A 74 8.33 8.61 -14.16
C ASN A 74 8.06 7.79 -12.89
N MET A 75 8.05 6.46 -12.98
CA MET A 75 7.93 5.58 -11.80
C MET A 75 9.05 5.87 -10.78
N LYS A 76 10.29 6.05 -11.24
CA LYS A 76 11.42 6.39 -10.36
C LYS A 76 11.19 7.73 -9.66
N SER A 77 10.81 8.78 -10.39
CA SER A 77 10.54 10.09 -9.81
C SER A 77 9.41 10.05 -8.79
N LEU A 78 8.34 9.32 -9.11
CA LEU A 78 7.19 9.13 -8.25
C LEU A 78 7.56 8.40 -6.95
N LEU A 79 8.35 7.32 -7.03
CA LEU A 79 8.82 6.60 -5.85
C LEU A 79 9.70 7.48 -4.94
N TRP A 80 10.54 8.35 -5.52
CA TRP A 80 11.30 9.33 -4.75
C TRP A 80 10.39 10.35 -4.05
N ALA A 81 9.35 10.82 -4.73
CA ALA A 81 8.38 11.75 -4.14
C ALA A 81 7.57 11.09 -3.02
N PHE A 82 7.19 9.82 -3.19
CA PHE A 82 6.42 9.07 -2.18
C PHE A 82 7.23 8.70 -0.94
N ALA A 83 8.55 8.59 -1.08
CA ALA A 83 9.46 8.28 0.04
C ALA A 83 9.95 9.52 0.81
N ALA A 84 9.68 10.72 0.31
CA ALA A 84 10.11 11.99 0.91
C ALA A 84 9.26 12.38 2.13
#